data_AF-A0A267F559-F1
#
_entry.id   AF-A0A267F559-F1
#
_cell.length_a   1.000
_cell.length_b   1.000
_cell.length_c   1.000
_cell.angle_alpha   90.00
_cell.angle_beta   90.00
_cell.angle_gamma   90.00
#
_symmetry.space_group_name_H-M   'P 1'
#
loop_
_entity.id
_entity.type
_entity.pdbx_description
1 polymer ?
#
loop_
_entity_poly.entity_id
_entity_poly.type
_entity_poly.pdbx_seq_one_letter_code
_entity_poly.pdbx_strand_id
1 'polypeptide(L)'
;MTESSAVSSMLLLLLAFRVPCRAASMVAASAEVLPPNKTGRNGGGGAFPGIRADAAALARDAAPAPARDAAAPAPARDAAAPAPARYAAAPARDAAAAPAGSPSPVEAFRSRCWRRGFSPTSGRPTDHTPEPFAAAPACRGRLFLVAIVHSAVGNAAKRHLIRRTWASISNIGGRRLATVFVVGRSADQDENRRLDKESEEFGDLVVANFRDHYRNLTYKNLYGIRWALEHCSGVRFVLKTDDDVLVNTFRLVEYISDRLLETRNFFYCMTAKQETRMSDPQYKWFVSPSEWPVQEYPLHCKGLAYLFSADLLGPLHLCAQWRNYFWIDDIFVTGAVAHECLGAALLHWAPGWDFSYLNPSLTGLQLTQAVVFNEFDSEPVPALTVRAWQTILYYS
;
A
#
# COMPACT_ATOMS: atom_id res chain seq x y z
N MET A 1 -13.86 25.47 25.37
CA MET A 1 -13.67 24.26 26.20
C MET A 1 -13.83 22.95 25.39
N THR A 2 -13.29 22.87 24.16
CA THR A 2 -13.50 21.69 23.28
C THR A 2 -12.22 21.14 22.63
N GLU A 3 -11.06 21.79 22.76
CA GLU A 3 -9.79 21.25 22.25
C GLU A 3 -9.18 20.19 23.18
N SER A 4 -9.50 20.21 24.48
CA SER A 4 -8.88 19.31 25.47
C SER A 4 -9.37 17.86 25.39
N SER A 5 -10.59 17.60 24.89
CA SER A 5 -11.12 16.22 24.79
C SER A 5 -10.57 15.47 23.57
N ALA A 6 -10.44 16.14 22.42
CA ALA A 6 -9.86 15.56 21.21
C ALA A 6 -8.38 15.17 21.41
N VAL A 7 -7.63 16.03 22.12
CA VAL A 7 -6.22 15.75 22.50
C VAL A 7 -6.13 14.58 23.48
N SER A 8 -7.10 14.41 24.38
CA SER A 8 -7.12 13.31 25.36
C SER A 8 -7.42 11.95 24.71
N SER A 9 -8.37 11.89 23.78
CA SER A 9 -8.65 10.68 22.98
C SER A 9 -7.51 10.34 22.01
N MET A 10 -6.82 11.33 21.43
CA MET A 10 -5.60 11.12 20.63
C MET A 10 -4.40 10.61 21.46
N LEU A 11 -4.33 10.98 22.75
CA LEU A 11 -3.25 10.55 23.64
C LEU A 11 -3.37 9.06 23.99
N LEU A 12 -4.61 8.53 24.08
CA LEU A 12 -4.89 7.11 24.29
C LEU A 12 -4.40 6.24 23.13
N LEU A 13 -4.53 6.71 21.88
CA LEU A 13 -3.97 6.02 20.70
C LEU A 13 -2.44 5.96 20.77
N LEU A 14 -1.75 7.07 21.06
CA LEU A 14 -0.29 7.09 21.20
C LEU A 14 0.23 6.21 22.35
N LEU A 15 -0.52 6.11 23.46
CA LEU A 15 -0.18 5.27 24.60
C LEU A 15 -0.46 3.78 24.35
N ALA A 16 -1.51 3.45 23.58
CA ALA A 16 -1.81 2.08 23.17
C ALA A 16 -0.74 1.47 22.24
N PHE A 17 0.01 2.28 21.51
CA PHE A 17 1.12 1.84 20.66
C PHE A 17 2.49 1.74 21.36
N ARG A 18 2.57 1.98 22.68
CA ARG A 18 3.73 1.52 23.47
C ARG A 18 3.60 0.01 23.68
N VAL A 19 4.13 -0.77 22.72
CA VAL A 19 4.35 -2.21 22.90
C VAL A 19 5.26 -2.41 24.12
N PRO A 20 4.80 -3.04 25.22
CA PRO A 20 5.73 -3.53 26.22
C PRO A 20 6.34 -4.83 25.68
N CYS A 21 7.60 -4.76 25.26
CA CYS A 21 8.46 -5.93 25.25
C CYS A 21 8.75 -6.28 26.72
N ARG A 22 8.19 -7.39 27.23
CA ARG A 22 8.75 -8.08 28.39
C ARG A 22 8.81 -9.58 28.15
N ALA A 23 10.07 -10.01 28.03
CA ALA A 23 10.72 -11.21 28.54
C ALA A 23 9.89 -12.48 28.76
N ALA A 24 10.38 -13.54 28.13
CA ALA A 24 10.06 -14.92 28.39
C ALA A 24 10.16 -15.31 29.88
N SER A 25 9.28 -16.21 30.32
CA SER A 25 9.67 -17.30 31.22
C SER A 25 8.82 -18.54 30.93
N MET A 26 9.51 -19.67 30.90
CA MET A 26 9.01 -21.03 30.71
C MET A 26 8.04 -21.45 31.82
N VAL A 27 6.98 -22.19 31.46
CA VAL A 27 6.50 -23.38 32.19
C VAL A 27 5.93 -24.38 31.18
N ALA A 28 6.33 -25.64 31.33
CA ALA A 28 5.95 -26.80 30.54
C ALA A 28 4.64 -27.45 31.01
N ALA A 29 3.96 -28.14 30.09
CA ALA A 29 3.06 -29.30 30.22
C ALA A 29 1.95 -29.19 29.16
N SER A 30 1.43 -30.23 28.52
CA SER A 30 1.78 -31.62 28.28
C SER A 30 0.89 -32.04 27.10
N ALA A 31 1.37 -32.98 26.30
CA ALA A 31 0.62 -33.59 25.21
C ALA A 31 -0.57 -34.40 25.72
N GLU A 32 -1.69 -34.38 24.98
CA GLU A 32 -2.61 -35.51 24.94
C GLU A 32 -3.25 -35.63 23.55
N VAL A 33 -3.41 -36.89 23.15
CA VAL A 33 -3.56 -37.41 21.80
C VAL A 33 -4.73 -38.40 21.85
N LEU A 34 -5.68 -38.26 20.89
CA LEU A 34 -6.56 -39.30 20.30
C LEU A 34 -7.78 -39.85 21.11
N PRO A 35 -8.79 -40.52 20.48
CA PRO A 35 -9.25 -40.57 19.07
C PRO A 35 -10.81 -40.65 18.95
N PRO A 36 -11.48 -41.38 18.00
CA PRO A 36 -12.58 -40.82 17.20
C PRO A 36 -13.91 -41.62 17.34
N ASN A 37 -14.84 -41.35 16.41
CA ASN A 37 -15.76 -42.31 15.76
C ASN A 37 -17.23 -42.29 16.21
N LYS A 38 -18.15 -42.06 15.25
CA LYS A 38 -19.18 -43.01 14.73
C LYS A 38 -20.48 -42.35 14.23
N THR A 39 -20.71 -42.52 12.93
CA THR A 39 -21.92 -43.01 12.24
C THR A 39 -23.33 -42.59 12.68
N GLY A 40 -24.12 -42.09 11.72
CA GLY A 40 -25.60 -42.12 11.74
C GLY A 40 -26.16 -41.76 10.36
N ARG A 41 -27.00 -42.64 9.80
CA ARG A 41 -27.49 -42.69 8.40
C ARG A 41 -29.01 -42.51 8.38
N ASN A 42 -29.56 -42.19 7.19
CA ASN A 42 -30.97 -42.12 6.72
C ASN A 42 -31.57 -40.70 6.68
N GLY A 43 -32.25 -40.24 5.61
CA GLY A 43 -32.63 -40.85 4.33
C GLY A 43 -33.88 -40.14 3.75
N GLY A 44 -33.91 -39.95 2.43
CA GLY A 44 -35.07 -39.50 1.61
C GLY A 44 -35.05 -38.02 1.23
N GLY A 45 -35.17 -37.57 -0.02
CA GLY A 45 -35.48 -38.20 -1.31
C GLY A 45 -36.22 -37.16 -2.17
N GLY A 46 -35.66 -36.78 -3.33
CA GLY A 46 -36.28 -35.80 -4.24
C GLY A 46 -35.34 -35.29 -5.37
N ALA A 47 -35.33 -36.03 -6.48
CA ALA A 47 -34.90 -35.73 -7.87
C ALA A 47 -35.12 -34.28 -8.36
N PHE A 48 -34.50 -33.66 -9.40
CA PHE A 48 -33.41 -33.82 -10.42
C PHE A 48 -33.38 -32.45 -11.19
N PRO A 49 -32.62 -32.19 -12.29
CA PRO A 49 -31.18 -32.29 -12.64
C PRO A 49 -30.50 -30.88 -12.49
N GLY A 50 -29.19 -30.63 -12.57
CA GLY A 50 -28.05 -31.31 -13.19
C GLY A 50 -27.28 -30.26 -14.01
N ILE A 51 -26.07 -29.86 -13.57
CA ILE A 51 -24.88 -29.46 -14.35
C ILE A 51 -23.72 -29.46 -13.34
N ARG A 52 -22.87 -30.48 -13.41
CA ARG A 52 -21.51 -30.49 -12.86
C ARG A 52 -20.59 -30.33 -14.05
N ALA A 53 -19.76 -29.29 -14.06
CA ALA A 53 -18.66 -29.17 -15.01
C ALA A 53 -17.44 -29.86 -14.39
N ASP A 54 -17.13 -31.04 -14.90
CA ASP A 54 -15.88 -31.76 -14.61
C ASP A 54 -14.71 -31.06 -15.32
N ALA A 55 -13.68 -30.75 -14.53
CA ALA A 55 -12.40 -30.24 -14.97
C ALA A 55 -11.58 -31.37 -15.61
N ALA A 56 -11.85 -31.69 -16.88
CA ALA A 56 -11.01 -32.57 -17.70
C ALA A 56 -11.37 -32.49 -19.20
N ALA A 57 -11.23 -31.33 -19.85
CA ALA A 57 -11.29 -31.22 -21.32
C ALA A 57 -10.75 -29.88 -21.86
N LEU A 58 -9.48 -29.55 -21.64
CA LEU A 58 -8.77 -28.51 -22.41
C LEU A 58 -7.33 -28.97 -22.64
N ALA A 59 -7.18 -30.03 -23.43
CA ALA A 59 -5.88 -30.54 -23.87
C ALA A 59 -6.00 -31.24 -25.23
N ARG A 60 -6.60 -30.56 -26.22
CA ARG A 60 -6.51 -30.94 -27.65
C ARG A 60 -6.65 -29.68 -28.48
N ASP A 61 -5.51 -29.02 -28.68
CA ASP A 61 -5.14 -28.27 -29.89
C ASP A 61 -3.80 -27.57 -29.62
N ALA A 62 -2.73 -28.37 -29.63
CA ALA A 62 -1.36 -27.88 -29.65
C ALA A 62 -0.78 -28.22 -31.03
N ALA A 63 -0.51 -27.18 -31.82
CA ALA A 63 0.27 -27.27 -33.04
C ALA A 63 1.73 -27.71 -32.74
N PRO A 64 2.40 -28.41 -33.66
CA PRO A 64 3.72 -28.96 -33.38
C PRO A 64 4.80 -27.86 -33.26
N ALA A 65 5.71 -28.05 -32.31
CA ALA A 65 6.88 -27.20 -32.10
C ALA A 65 7.85 -27.28 -33.29
N PRO A 66 8.53 -26.17 -33.68
CA PRO A 66 9.59 -26.23 -34.67
C PRO A 66 10.87 -26.85 -34.08
N ALA A 67 11.61 -27.52 -34.96
CA ALA A 67 12.80 -28.30 -34.68
C ALA A 67 13.97 -27.48 -34.09
N ARG A 68 14.80 -28.15 -33.30
CA ARG A 68 16.06 -27.64 -32.76
C ARG A 68 17.10 -27.56 -33.86
N ASP A 69 17.52 -26.35 -34.22
CA ASP A 69 18.74 -26.13 -34.99
C ASP A 69 19.81 -25.43 -34.15
N ALA A 70 21.01 -26.01 -34.26
CA ALA A 70 22.37 -25.51 -34.08
C ALA A 70 22.69 -24.48 -32.97
N ALA A 71 23.65 -24.89 -32.13
CA ALA A 71 24.31 -24.10 -31.10
C ALA A 71 24.87 -22.75 -31.61
N ALA A 72 24.50 -21.67 -30.93
CA ALA A 72 25.14 -20.37 -31.02
C ALA A 72 26.07 -20.16 -29.78
N PRO A 73 27.20 -19.45 -29.94
CA PRO A 73 28.25 -19.40 -28.92
C PRO A 73 27.84 -18.56 -27.71
N ALA A 74 28.37 -18.95 -26.54
CA ALA A 74 28.11 -18.30 -25.25
C ALA A 74 28.48 -16.80 -25.28
N PRO A 75 27.63 -15.89 -24.78
CA PRO A 75 28.00 -14.51 -24.60
C PRO A 75 29.01 -14.38 -23.45
N ALA A 76 29.97 -13.48 -23.65
CA ALA A 76 31.05 -13.17 -22.72
C ALA A 76 30.49 -12.74 -21.36
N ARG A 77 31.19 -13.15 -20.29
CA ARG A 77 30.93 -12.72 -18.92
C ARG A 77 31.28 -11.24 -18.77
N ASP A 78 30.32 -10.37 -19.04
CA ASP A 78 30.43 -8.97 -18.64
C ASP A 78 30.24 -8.85 -17.12
N ALA A 79 31.09 -8.00 -16.54
CA ALA A 79 31.35 -7.88 -15.11
C ALA A 79 30.07 -7.68 -14.29
N ALA A 80 29.99 -8.39 -13.17
CA ALA A 80 28.95 -8.22 -12.17
C ALA A 80 28.78 -6.74 -11.80
N ALA A 81 27.57 -6.23 -11.95
CA ALA A 81 27.21 -4.91 -11.44
C ALA A 81 27.55 -4.83 -9.94
N PRO A 82 28.14 -3.72 -9.47
CA PRO A 82 28.52 -3.59 -8.07
C PRO A 82 27.27 -3.68 -7.19
N ALA A 83 27.36 -4.46 -6.10
CA ALA A 83 26.29 -4.56 -5.13
C ALA A 83 25.92 -3.16 -4.61
N PRO A 84 24.65 -2.70 -4.72
CA PRO A 84 24.29 -1.40 -4.18
C PRO A 84 24.43 -1.44 -2.66
N ALA A 85 24.95 -0.36 -2.07
CA ALA A 85 25.22 -0.25 -0.64
C ALA A 85 24.00 -0.67 0.19
N ARG A 86 24.21 -1.49 1.23
CA ARG A 86 23.19 -1.71 2.26
C ARG A 86 22.85 -0.32 2.82
N TYR A 87 21.59 0.08 2.74
CA TYR A 87 21.13 1.26 3.45
C TYR A 87 21.28 0.91 4.93
N ALA A 88 22.37 1.40 5.53
CA ALA A 88 22.54 1.27 6.96
C ALA A 88 21.32 1.91 7.59
N ALA A 89 20.55 1.12 8.35
CA ALA A 89 19.57 1.67 9.26
C ALA A 89 20.29 2.79 10.02
N ALA A 90 19.71 4.00 10.05
CA ALA A 90 20.15 5.00 11.00
C ALA A 90 20.24 4.27 12.35
N PRO A 91 21.39 4.32 13.04
CA PRO A 91 21.57 3.54 14.26
C PRO A 91 20.37 3.82 15.15
N ALA A 92 19.69 2.76 15.59
CA ALA A 92 18.70 2.87 16.63
C ALA A 92 19.40 3.62 17.75
N ARG A 93 19.04 4.89 17.96
CA ARG A 93 19.58 5.64 19.08
C ARG A 93 19.15 4.84 20.29
N ASP A 94 20.11 4.23 20.97
CA ASP A 94 19.90 3.74 22.32
C ASP A 94 19.14 4.84 23.05
N ALA A 95 18.05 4.46 23.72
CA ALA A 95 17.28 5.36 24.54
C ALA A 95 18.13 5.75 25.76
N ALA A 96 19.21 6.51 25.53
CA ALA A 96 19.89 7.25 26.56
C ALA A 96 18.83 8.14 27.21
N ALA A 97 18.72 8.02 28.54
CA ALA A 97 17.81 8.83 29.32
C ALA A 97 18.01 10.29 28.90
N ALA A 98 16.95 10.88 28.32
CA ALA A 98 17.03 12.21 27.78
C ALA A 98 17.38 13.19 28.92
N PRO A 99 18.29 14.16 28.69
CA PRO A 99 18.73 15.07 29.73
C PRO A 99 17.55 15.81 30.35
N ALA A 100 17.57 16.03 31.67
CA ALA A 100 16.52 16.75 32.38
C ALA A 100 16.26 18.12 31.70
N GLY A 101 15.05 18.31 31.18
CA GLY A 101 14.67 19.50 30.40
C GLY A 101 14.48 19.28 28.90
N SER A 102 14.75 18.09 28.36
CA SER A 102 14.37 17.76 26.98
C SER A 102 12.85 17.66 26.83
N PRO A 103 12.25 18.25 25.77
CA PRO A 103 10.81 18.14 25.55
C PRO A 103 10.41 16.67 25.47
N SER A 104 9.26 16.32 26.07
CA SER A 104 8.69 14.99 25.95
C SER A 104 8.58 14.57 24.48
N PRO A 105 8.57 13.27 24.13
CA PRO A 105 8.40 12.83 22.74
C PRO A 105 7.17 13.47 22.07
N VAL A 106 6.12 13.70 22.87
CA VAL A 106 4.90 14.40 22.48
C VAL A 106 5.17 15.88 22.21
N GLU A 107 5.85 16.63 23.09
CA GLU A 107 6.23 18.03 22.87
C GLU A 107 7.23 18.20 21.73
N ALA A 108 8.15 17.25 21.54
CA ALA A 108 9.09 17.24 20.43
C ALA A 108 8.35 17.01 19.10
N PHE A 109 7.44 16.02 19.04
CA PHE A 109 6.56 15.77 17.89
C PHE A 109 5.70 16.98 17.57
N ARG A 110 5.04 17.52 18.60
CA ARG A 110 4.25 18.73 18.57
C ARG A 110 5.05 19.92 18.04
N SER A 111 6.23 20.18 18.58
CA SER A 111 7.08 21.30 18.13
C SER A 111 7.60 21.14 16.69
N ARG A 112 7.69 19.91 16.15
CA ARG A 112 8.02 19.65 14.75
C ARG A 112 6.81 19.88 13.85
N CYS A 113 5.64 19.34 14.23
CA CYS A 113 4.36 19.56 13.55
C CYS A 113 3.83 20.99 13.62
N TRP A 114 4.25 21.77 14.61
CA TRP A 114 3.74 23.13 14.84
C TRP A 114 4.63 24.27 14.35
N ARG A 115 5.92 24.05 14.06
CA ARG A 115 6.85 25.15 13.74
C ARG A 115 6.71 25.71 12.32
N ARG A 116 6.01 25.04 11.40
CA ARG A 116 5.76 25.52 10.03
C ARG A 116 4.27 25.74 9.81
N GLY A 117 3.79 26.94 10.17
CA GLY A 117 2.46 27.44 9.82
C GLY A 117 1.32 26.63 10.44
N PHE A 118 0.82 27.06 11.60
CA PHE A 118 -0.45 26.56 12.09
C PHE A 118 -1.52 26.80 11.04
N SER A 119 -2.12 25.73 10.54
CA SER A 119 -3.29 25.85 9.69
C SER A 119 -4.47 26.35 10.51
N PRO A 120 -5.14 27.44 10.08
CA PRO A 120 -6.48 27.77 10.59
C PRO A 120 -7.36 26.52 10.55
N THR A 121 -8.30 26.37 11.47
CA THR A 121 -9.18 25.19 11.50
C THR A 121 -9.86 24.92 10.15
N SER A 122 -10.20 25.97 9.41
CA SER A 122 -10.78 25.92 8.06
C SER A 122 -9.83 25.37 6.98
N GLY A 123 -8.53 25.42 7.20
CA GLY A 123 -7.51 24.98 6.24
C GLY A 123 -7.01 23.56 6.49
N ARG A 124 -7.42 22.90 7.58
CA ARG A 124 -6.95 21.55 7.92
C ARG A 124 -7.69 20.50 7.12
N PRO A 125 -7.09 19.30 6.91
CA PRO A 125 -7.88 18.15 6.53
C PRO A 125 -8.95 17.93 7.60
N THR A 126 -10.20 18.10 7.22
CA THR A 126 -11.31 17.64 8.05
C THR A 126 -11.35 16.12 7.94
N ASP A 127 -11.29 15.43 9.08
CA ASP A 127 -11.68 14.03 9.12
C ASP A 127 -13.16 13.96 8.76
N HIS A 128 -13.45 13.73 7.48
CA HIS A 128 -14.81 13.67 6.95
C HIS A 128 -15.56 12.41 7.40
N THR A 129 -14.97 11.59 8.27
CA THR A 129 -15.42 10.23 8.55
C THR A 129 -15.17 9.84 10.01
N PRO A 130 -15.92 10.36 10.98
CA PRO A 130 -15.81 9.91 12.37
C PRO A 130 -16.33 8.47 12.58
N GLU A 131 -17.04 7.91 11.59
CA GLU A 131 -17.62 6.58 11.70
C GLU A 131 -16.55 5.49 11.82
N PRO A 132 -16.74 4.50 12.71
CA PRO A 132 -15.85 3.36 12.79
C PRO A 132 -15.92 2.56 11.48
N PHE A 133 -14.77 2.10 10.99
CA PHE A 133 -14.77 1.24 9.81
C PHE A 133 -15.48 -0.09 10.12
N ALA A 134 -16.03 -0.69 9.06
CA ALA A 134 -16.51 -2.06 9.11
C ALA A 134 -15.38 -3.04 9.46
N ALA A 135 -15.75 -4.29 9.76
CA ALA A 135 -14.77 -5.34 9.99
C ALA A 135 -13.74 -5.41 8.85
N ALA A 136 -12.47 -5.64 9.19
CA ALA A 136 -11.37 -5.70 8.25
C ALA A 136 -10.78 -7.12 8.16
N PRO A 137 -11.41 -8.07 7.44
CA PRO A 137 -10.92 -9.44 7.30
C PRO A 137 -9.47 -9.52 6.82
N ALA A 138 -9.08 -8.59 5.92
CA ALA A 138 -7.73 -8.44 5.39
C ALA A 138 -6.66 -8.41 6.49
N CYS A 139 -6.96 -7.79 7.63
CA CYS A 139 -6.01 -7.55 8.72
C CYS A 139 -6.15 -8.54 9.90
N ARG A 140 -6.83 -9.68 9.70
CA ARG A 140 -6.84 -10.77 10.70
C ARG A 140 -5.45 -11.38 10.82
N GLY A 141 -4.83 -11.24 11.99
CA GLY A 141 -3.50 -11.81 12.30
C GLY A 141 -2.34 -10.93 11.84
N ARG A 142 -1.10 -11.45 11.92
CA ARG A 142 0.10 -10.67 11.61
C ARG A 142 0.33 -10.55 10.11
N LEU A 143 0.15 -9.35 9.57
CA LEU A 143 0.47 -9.02 8.18
C LEU A 143 1.94 -8.60 8.03
N PHE A 144 2.55 -8.98 6.91
CA PHE A 144 3.84 -8.45 6.51
C PHE A 144 3.66 -7.14 5.73
N LEU A 145 2.77 -7.14 4.75
CA LEU A 145 2.49 -5.99 3.90
C LEU A 145 0.98 -5.83 3.74
N VAL A 146 0.51 -4.59 3.78
CA VAL A 146 -0.82 -4.23 3.26
C VAL A 146 -0.66 -3.27 2.09
N ALA A 147 -1.23 -3.62 0.94
CA ALA A 147 -1.33 -2.77 -0.23
C ALA A 147 -2.66 -1.99 -0.17
N ILE A 148 -2.54 -0.67 -0.13
CA ILE A 148 -3.63 0.29 -0.17
C ILE A 148 -3.69 0.83 -1.60
N VAL A 149 -4.68 0.38 -2.36
CA VAL A 149 -4.89 0.78 -3.75
C VAL A 149 -5.89 1.91 -3.79
N HIS A 150 -5.50 3.08 -4.30
CA HIS A 150 -6.45 4.15 -4.60
C HIS A 150 -7.24 3.77 -5.86
N SER A 151 -8.56 3.73 -5.75
CA SER A 151 -9.45 3.45 -6.87
C SER A 151 -10.62 4.44 -6.90
N ALA A 152 -11.32 4.53 -8.02
CA ALA A 152 -12.53 5.35 -8.16
C ALA A 152 -13.79 4.48 -8.13
N VAL A 153 -14.94 5.04 -7.73
CA VAL A 153 -16.22 4.30 -7.65
C VAL A 153 -16.50 3.50 -8.93
N GLY A 154 -16.36 4.12 -10.11
CA GLY A 154 -16.59 3.50 -11.42
C GLY A 154 -15.54 2.47 -11.88
N ASN A 155 -14.39 2.35 -11.19
CA ASN A 155 -13.27 1.50 -11.61
C ASN A 155 -13.38 0.03 -11.16
N ALA A 156 -14.59 -0.52 -11.09
CA ALA A 156 -14.82 -1.91 -10.68
C ALA A 156 -14.04 -2.92 -11.56
N ALA A 157 -13.92 -2.65 -12.86
CA ALA A 157 -13.14 -3.49 -13.78
C ALA A 157 -11.63 -3.49 -13.45
N LYS A 158 -11.05 -2.33 -13.10
CA LYS A 158 -9.64 -2.22 -12.69
C LYS A 158 -9.39 -2.96 -11.39
N ARG A 159 -10.27 -2.79 -10.38
CA ARG A 159 -10.20 -3.56 -9.13
C ARG A 159 -10.28 -5.06 -9.37
N HIS A 160 -11.20 -5.52 -10.21
CA HIS A 160 -11.31 -6.92 -10.56
C HIS A 160 -10.05 -7.45 -11.28
N LEU A 161 -9.46 -6.67 -12.18
CA LEU A 161 -8.19 -7.00 -12.84
C LEU A 161 -7.05 -7.16 -11.81
N ILE A 162 -6.96 -6.27 -10.83
CA ILE A 162 -5.97 -6.37 -9.74
C ILE A 162 -6.20 -7.64 -8.91
N ARG A 163 -7.45 -7.92 -8.49
CA ARG A 163 -7.81 -9.12 -7.71
C ARG A 163 -7.39 -10.42 -8.40
N ARG A 164 -7.58 -10.53 -9.71
CA ARG A 164 -7.22 -11.73 -10.50
C ARG A 164 -5.74 -11.78 -10.92
N THR A 165 -4.97 -10.73 -10.65
CA THR A 165 -3.55 -10.66 -10.97
C THR A 165 -2.71 -10.56 -9.70
N TRP A 166 -1.99 -9.47 -9.47
CA TRP A 166 -0.97 -9.40 -8.44
C TRP A 166 -1.53 -9.45 -7.01
N ALA A 167 -2.78 -9.01 -6.81
CA ALA A 167 -3.45 -9.12 -5.52
C ALA A 167 -4.00 -10.53 -5.21
N SER A 168 -3.93 -11.47 -6.16
CA SER A 168 -4.28 -12.88 -5.91
C SER A 168 -3.27 -13.57 -4.98
N ILE A 169 -2.07 -13.02 -4.83
CA ILE A 169 -1.01 -13.55 -3.98
C ILE A 169 -1.15 -13.01 -2.57
N SER A 170 -1.54 -13.88 -1.64
CA SER A 170 -1.75 -13.53 -0.22
C SER A 170 -0.64 -14.01 0.72
N ASN A 171 0.31 -14.80 0.21
CA ASN A 171 1.45 -15.28 1.00
C ASN A 171 2.67 -15.56 0.12
N ILE A 172 3.84 -15.07 0.53
CA ILE A 172 5.13 -15.38 -0.11
C ILE A 172 6.11 -15.79 0.98
N GLY A 173 6.55 -17.04 0.97
CA GLY A 173 7.54 -17.55 1.94
C GLY A 173 7.14 -17.33 3.40
N GLY A 174 5.86 -17.56 3.74
CA GLY A 174 5.30 -17.35 5.09
C GLY A 174 4.94 -15.91 5.42
N ARG A 175 5.24 -14.93 4.55
CA ARG A 175 4.88 -13.53 4.73
C ARG A 175 3.51 -13.26 4.15
N ARG A 176 2.55 -12.93 5.02
CA ARG A 176 1.18 -12.63 4.62
C ARG A 176 1.06 -11.24 4.00
N LEU A 177 0.40 -11.18 2.86
CA LEU A 177 0.10 -9.97 2.11
C LEU A 177 -1.42 -9.78 2.08
N ALA A 178 -1.87 -8.54 2.13
CA ALA A 178 -3.26 -8.19 1.91
C ALA A 178 -3.35 -6.98 0.98
N THR A 179 -4.41 -6.92 0.20
CA THR A 179 -4.71 -5.77 -0.67
C THR A 179 -6.10 -5.27 -0.32
N VAL A 180 -6.25 -3.96 -0.22
CA VAL A 180 -7.54 -3.29 -0.07
C VAL A 180 -7.63 -2.10 -1.03
N PHE A 181 -8.85 -1.76 -1.42
CA PHE A 181 -9.13 -0.64 -2.31
C PHE A 181 -9.79 0.49 -1.53
N VAL A 182 -9.20 1.68 -1.54
CA VAL A 182 -9.79 2.87 -0.94
C VAL A 182 -10.53 3.65 -2.01
N VAL A 183 -11.81 3.88 -1.77
CA VAL A 183 -12.77 4.49 -2.70
C VAL A 183 -13.60 5.53 -1.96
N GLY A 184 -13.99 6.61 -2.63
CA GLY A 184 -14.95 7.57 -2.08
C GLY A 184 -16.40 7.16 -2.37
N ARG A 185 -17.30 8.15 -2.36
CA ARG A 185 -18.69 8.04 -2.82
C ARG A 185 -18.92 8.85 -4.09
N SER A 186 -19.83 8.38 -4.93
CA SER A 186 -20.29 9.11 -6.11
C SER A 186 -21.49 9.99 -5.76
N ALA A 187 -21.74 11.01 -6.59
CA ALA A 187 -23.02 11.72 -6.57
C ALA A 187 -24.15 10.84 -7.13
N ASP A 188 -23.81 9.85 -7.97
CA ASP A 188 -24.73 8.87 -8.51
C ASP A 188 -25.00 7.76 -7.48
N GLN A 189 -26.27 7.64 -7.08
CA GLN A 189 -26.70 6.62 -6.12
C GLN A 189 -26.71 5.20 -6.70
N ASP A 190 -26.83 5.03 -8.02
CA ASP A 190 -26.69 3.73 -8.67
C ASP A 190 -25.26 3.23 -8.63
N GLU A 191 -24.28 4.11 -8.83
CA GLU A 191 -22.87 3.77 -8.65
C GLU A 191 -22.57 3.37 -7.20
N ASN A 192 -23.09 4.11 -6.22
CA ASN A 192 -22.94 3.75 -4.81
C ASN A 192 -23.57 2.40 -4.48
N ARG A 193 -24.77 2.10 -5.00
CA ARG A 193 -25.42 0.79 -4.82
C ARG A 193 -24.60 -0.36 -5.40
N ARG A 194 -23.96 -0.16 -6.56
CA ARG A 194 -23.06 -1.18 -7.15
C ARG A 194 -21.80 -1.35 -6.31
N LEU A 195 -21.25 -0.26 -5.79
CA LEU A 195 -20.09 -0.28 -4.90
C LEU A 195 -20.39 -1.01 -3.59
N ASP A 196 -21.57 -0.78 -2.99
CA ASP A 196 -21.96 -1.45 -1.75
C ASP A 196 -22.10 -2.97 -1.97
N LYS A 197 -22.69 -3.39 -3.09
CA LYS A 197 -22.74 -4.82 -3.48
C LYS A 197 -21.34 -5.42 -3.67
N GLU A 198 -20.43 -4.70 -4.34
CA GLU A 198 -19.04 -5.14 -4.49
C GLU A 198 -18.35 -5.26 -3.12
N SER A 199 -18.60 -4.31 -2.22
CA SER A 199 -18.06 -4.32 -0.85
C SER A 199 -18.51 -5.57 -0.08
N GLU A 200 -19.80 -5.91 -0.19
CA GLU A 200 -20.38 -7.12 0.42
C GLU A 200 -19.80 -8.41 -0.17
N GLU A 201 -19.57 -8.43 -1.49
CA GLU A 201 -19.07 -9.61 -2.21
C GLU A 201 -17.59 -9.90 -1.89
N PHE A 202 -16.72 -8.88 -1.92
CA PHE A 202 -15.27 -9.07 -1.83
C PHE A 202 -14.68 -8.76 -0.46
N GLY A 203 -15.32 -7.88 0.33
CA GLY A 203 -14.84 -7.52 1.68
C GLY A 203 -13.48 -6.83 1.72
N ASP A 204 -13.01 -6.29 0.59
CA ASP A 204 -11.70 -5.64 0.42
C ASP A 204 -11.81 -4.14 0.07
N LEU A 205 -13.02 -3.57 0.14
CA LEU A 205 -13.25 -2.14 -0.05
C LEU A 205 -13.19 -1.37 1.28
N VAL A 206 -12.43 -0.29 1.28
CA VAL A 206 -12.40 0.73 2.33
C VAL A 206 -13.12 1.96 1.78
N VAL A 207 -14.43 2.01 2.02
CA VAL A 207 -15.30 3.06 1.47
C VAL A 207 -15.31 4.28 2.39
N ALA A 208 -14.91 5.42 1.86
CA ALA A 208 -14.85 6.69 2.56
C ALA A 208 -16.08 7.53 2.30
N ASN A 209 -16.59 8.23 3.32
CA ASN A 209 -17.74 9.12 3.20
C ASN A 209 -17.38 10.52 2.67
N PHE A 210 -16.65 10.59 1.56
CA PHE A 210 -16.38 11.84 0.85
C PHE A 210 -16.59 11.65 -0.65
N ARG A 211 -16.89 12.73 -1.37
CA ARG A 211 -17.05 12.68 -2.83
C ARG A 211 -15.73 12.27 -3.49
N ASP A 212 -15.77 11.18 -4.24
CA ASP A 212 -14.60 10.69 -4.97
C ASP A 212 -14.24 11.65 -6.11
N HIS A 213 -13.15 12.40 -5.91
CA HIS A 213 -12.71 13.46 -6.81
C HIS A 213 -11.22 13.69 -6.65
N TYR A 214 -10.53 14.09 -7.73
CA TYR A 214 -9.09 14.37 -7.71
C TYR A 214 -8.67 15.37 -6.62
N ARG A 215 -9.47 16.42 -6.44
CA ARG A 215 -9.26 17.42 -5.37
C ARG A 215 -9.41 16.86 -3.94
N ASN A 216 -9.80 15.60 -3.78
CA ASN A 216 -9.98 14.90 -2.49
C ASN A 216 -9.01 13.72 -2.32
N LEU A 217 -7.98 13.58 -3.17
CA LEU A 217 -7.02 12.46 -3.08
C LEU A 217 -6.31 12.41 -1.72
N THR A 218 -5.98 13.56 -1.13
CA THR A 218 -5.38 13.60 0.21
C THR A 218 -6.30 13.02 1.28
N TYR A 219 -7.61 13.27 1.20
CA TYR A 219 -8.56 12.62 2.09
C TYR A 219 -8.56 11.11 1.89
N LYS A 220 -8.54 10.65 0.63
CA LYS A 220 -8.46 9.21 0.30
C LYS A 220 -7.23 8.55 0.93
N ASN A 221 -6.07 9.19 0.78
CA ASN A 221 -4.81 8.70 1.29
C ASN A 221 -4.81 8.61 2.83
N LEU A 222 -5.16 9.72 3.50
CA LEU A 222 -5.22 9.78 4.95
C LEU A 222 -6.26 8.82 5.54
N TYR A 223 -7.35 8.57 4.81
CA TYR A 223 -8.36 7.58 5.20
C TYR A 223 -7.83 6.15 5.13
N GLY A 224 -7.08 5.80 4.07
CA GLY A 224 -6.39 4.52 3.98
C GLY A 224 -5.34 4.32 5.08
N ILE A 225 -4.55 5.37 5.38
CA ILE A 225 -3.58 5.38 6.49
C ILE A 225 -4.30 5.14 7.83
N ARG A 226 -5.40 5.85 8.08
CA ARG A 226 -6.20 5.68 9.32
C ARG A 226 -6.77 4.27 9.42
N TRP A 227 -7.33 3.74 8.34
CA TRP A 227 -7.85 2.37 8.30
C TRP A 227 -6.76 1.35 8.67
N ALA A 228 -5.58 1.46 8.06
CA ALA A 228 -4.47 0.55 8.37
C ALA A 228 -3.98 0.70 9.81
N LEU A 229 -3.96 1.92 10.34
CA LEU A 229 -3.63 2.20 11.74
C LEU A 229 -4.60 1.53 12.72
N GLU A 230 -5.90 1.59 12.44
CA GLU A 230 -6.95 1.08 13.32
C GLU A 230 -7.14 -0.45 13.22
N HIS A 231 -6.93 -1.05 12.04
CA HIS A 231 -7.25 -2.45 11.81
C HIS A 231 -6.06 -3.40 11.69
N CYS A 232 -4.91 -2.89 11.26
CA CYS A 232 -3.79 -3.74 10.85
C CYS A 232 -2.69 -3.75 11.90
N SER A 233 -3.08 -4.03 13.15
CA SER A 233 -2.15 -4.12 14.28
C SER A 233 -1.05 -5.14 13.99
N GLY A 234 0.19 -4.68 13.89
CA GLY A 234 1.35 -5.53 13.65
C GLY A 234 1.75 -5.71 12.18
N VAL A 235 1.12 -4.98 11.25
CA VAL A 235 1.63 -4.84 9.88
C VAL A 235 3.05 -4.24 9.89
N ARG A 236 3.94 -4.70 9.01
CA ARG A 236 5.33 -4.23 8.95
C ARG A 236 5.53 -3.11 7.94
N PHE A 237 4.92 -3.26 6.78
CA PHE A 237 5.05 -2.32 5.67
C PHE A 237 3.69 -2.03 5.05
N VAL A 238 3.59 -0.85 4.44
CA VAL A 238 2.40 -0.42 3.71
C VAL A 238 2.84 0.01 2.32
N LEU A 239 2.17 -0.52 1.30
CA LEU A 239 2.32 -0.08 -0.08
C LEU A 239 1.13 0.79 -0.42
N LYS A 240 1.34 2.05 -0.81
CA LYS A 240 0.31 2.82 -1.53
C LYS A 240 0.57 2.67 -3.02
N THR A 241 -0.49 2.48 -3.80
CA THR A 241 -0.44 2.47 -5.27
C THR A 241 -1.78 2.91 -5.87
N ASP A 242 -1.80 3.18 -7.17
CA ASP A 242 -3.02 3.46 -7.93
C ASP A 242 -3.58 2.19 -8.61
N ASP A 243 -4.84 2.24 -9.07
CA ASP A 243 -5.55 1.10 -9.65
C ASP A 243 -5.23 0.79 -11.13
N ASP A 244 -4.28 1.52 -11.70
CA ASP A 244 -3.67 1.32 -13.01
C ASP A 244 -2.26 0.70 -12.93
N VAL A 245 -1.83 0.29 -11.74
CA VAL A 245 -0.48 -0.25 -11.50
C VAL A 245 -0.48 -1.77 -11.39
N LEU A 246 0.46 -2.41 -12.10
CA LEU A 246 0.82 -3.81 -11.91
C LEU A 246 2.02 -3.90 -10.95
N VAL A 247 1.86 -4.65 -9.85
CA VAL A 247 2.92 -4.83 -8.84
C VAL A 247 3.52 -6.24 -8.96
N ASN A 248 4.84 -6.34 -9.15
CA ASN A 248 5.56 -7.58 -8.98
C ASN A 248 5.76 -7.85 -7.47
N THR A 249 4.78 -8.52 -6.86
CA THR A 249 4.74 -8.76 -5.41
C THR A 249 5.90 -9.65 -4.93
N PHE A 250 6.39 -10.57 -5.76
CA PHE A 250 7.58 -11.39 -5.44
C PHE A 250 8.82 -10.53 -5.31
N ARG A 251 9.07 -9.68 -6.32
CA ARG A 251 10.20 -8.74 -6.32
C ARG A 251 10.09 -7.74 -5.17
N LEU A 252 8.90 -7.23 -4.88
CA LEU A 252 8.68 -6.35 -3.74
C LEU A 252 9.05 -7.05 -2.41
N VAL A 253 8.59 -8.27 -2.18
CA VAL A 253 8.85 -9.01 -0.94
C VAL A 253 10.32 -9.39 -0.81
N GLU A 254 10.98 -9.77 -1.91
CA GLU A 254 12.42 -10.01 -1.98
C GLU A 254 13.19 -8.76 -1.53
N TYR A 255 12.90 -7.60 -2.14
CA TYR A 255 13.55 -6.34 -1.79
C TYR A 255 13.40 -5.98 -0.32
N ILE A 256 12.17 -6.04 0.19
CA ILE A 256 11.88 -5.70 1.57
C ILE A 256 12.68 -6.63 2.50
N SER A 257 12.68 -7.92 2.21
CA SER A 257 13.35 -8.93 3.04
C SER A 257 14.87 -8.72 3.07
N ASP A 258 15.47 -8.37 1.94
CA ASP A 258 16.92 -8.26 1.81
C ASP A 258 17.46 -6.90 2.26
N ARG A 259 16.67 -5.83 2.11
CA ARG A 259 17.17 -4.45 2.14
C ARG A 259 16.50 -3.55 3.15
N LEU A 260 15.23 -3.82 3.50
CA LEU A 260 14.41 -2.90 4.28
C LEU A 260 13.85 -3.49 5.56
N LEU A 261 14.10 -4.78 5.84
CA LEU A 261 13.44 -5.50 6.93
C LEU A 261 13.57 -4.76 8.26
N GLU A 262 14.77 -4.27 8.59
CA GLU A 262 15.04 -3.55 9.84
C GLU A 262 14.97 -2.01 9.71
N THR A 263 14.63 -1.51 8.52
CA THR A 263 14.51 -0.06 8.28
C THR A 263 13.19 0.46 8.84
N ARG A 264 13.22 1.64 9.45
CA ARG A 264 12.07 2.34 10.05
C ARG A 264 12.06 3.81 9.65
N ASN A 265 10.96 4.51 9.88
CA ASN A 265 10.78 5.91 9.56
C ASN A 265 11.20 6.27 8.12
N PHE A 266 10.75 5.47 7.14
CA PHE A 266 11.15 5.64 5.74
C PHE A 266 10.00 5.44 4.74
N PHE A 267 10.18 6.05 3.57
CA PHE A 267 9.50 5.73 2.32
C PHE A 267 10.52 5.21 1.30
N TYR A 268 10.11 4.30 0.44
CA TYR A 268 10.86 3.81 -0.72
C TYR A 268 10.03 4.02 -1.99
N CYS A 269 10.52 4.92 -2.85
CA CYS A 269 9.73 5.49 -3.94
C CYS A 269 10.61 6.11 -5.05
N MET A 270 10.00 6.47 -6.18
CA MET A 270 10.60 7.44 -7.09
C MET A 270 10.54 8.83 -6.44
N THR A 271 11.67 9.33 -5.96
CA THR A 271 11.73 10.67 -5.37
C THR A 271 11.72 11.76 -6.43
N ALA A 272 10.92 12.79 -6.23
CA ALA A 272 10.89 13.99 -7.06
C ALA A 272 11.51 15.17 -6.31
N LYS A 273 12.53 15.78 -6.92
CA LYS A 273 13.24 16.95 -6.40
C LYS A 273 13.06 18.12 -7.39
N GLN A 274 12.91 19.34 -6.87
CA GLN A 274 12.75 20.56 -7.67
C GLN A 274 11.55 20.51 -8.64
N GLU A 275 10.55 19.69 -8.33
CA GLU A 275 9.31 19.73 -9.08
C GLU A 275 8.55 21.00 -8.75
N THR A 276 8.06 21.66 -9.80
CA THR A 276 7.37 22.94 -9.67
C THR A 276 5.88 22.78 -9.90
N ARG A 277 5.11 23.72 -9.36
CA ARG A 277 3.68 23.79 -9.60
C ARG A 277 3.39 23.92 -11.09
N MET A 278 2.43 23.12 -11.58
CA MET A 278 1.87 23.31 -12.90
C MET A 278 1.14 24.66 -12.96
N SER A 279 1.62 25.56 -13.82
CA SER A 279 1.14 26.94 -13.91
C SER A 279 0.05 27.15 -14.95
N ASP A 280 -0.18 26.18 -15.84
CA ASP A 280 -1.20 26.29 -16.88
C ASP A 280 -2.56 25.80 -16.33
N PRO A 281 -3.58 26.68 -16.27
CA PRO A 281 -4.93 26.35 -15.79
C PRO A 281 -5.66 25.24 -16.56
N GLN A 282 -5.21 24.91 -17.77
CA GLN A 282 -5.81 23.85 -18.60
C GLN A 282 -5.40 22.44 -18.15
N TYR A 283 -4.29 22.31 -17.43
CA TYR A 283 -3.81 21.01 -16.96
C TYR A 283 -4.56 20.55 -15.71
N LYS A 284 -4.89 19.25 -15.66
CA LYS A 284 -5.59 18.64 -14.51
C LYS A 284 -4.88 18.87 -13.17
N TRP A 285 -3.56 19.02 -13.18
CA TRP A 285 -2.70 19.22 -12.01
C TRP A 285 -2.35 20.70 -11.77
N PHE A 286 -3.07 21.64 -12.38
CA PHE A 286 -2.89 23.07 -12.13
C PHE A 286 -3.00 23.41 -10.65
N VAL A 287 -2.02 24.18 -10.15
CA VAL A 287 -2.00 24.67 -8.77
C VAL A 287 -1.76 26.17 -8.76
N SER A 288 -2.78 26.90 -8.29
CA SER A 288 -2.71 28.34 -8.17
C SER A 288 -1.70 28.77 -7.08
N PRO A 289 -1.09 29.96 -7.20
CA PRO A 289 -0.24 30.51 -6.13
C PRO A 289 -0.96 30.66 -4.78
N SER A 290 -2.29 30.82 -4.78
CA SER A 290 -3.08 30.86 -3.54
C SER A 290 -3.18 29.50 -2.85
N GLU A 291 -3.15 28.41 -3.60
CA GLU A 291 -3.18 27.05 -3.04
C GLU A 291 -1.81 26.63 -2.51
N TRP A 292 -0.75 27.04 -3.19
CA TRP A 292 0.63 26.74 -2.79
C TRP A 292 1.55 27.91 -3.19
N PRO A 293 1.93 28.79 -2.24
CA PRO A 293 2.58 30.08 -2.55
C PRO A 293 3.97 29.99 -3.17
N VAL A 294 4.75 28.98 -2.82
CA VAL A 294 6.13 28.82 -3.32
C VAL A 294 6.12 28.08 -4.66
N GLN A 295 7.10 28.29 -5.54
CA GLN A 295 7.09 27.68 -6.87
C GLN A 295 7.40 26.18 -6.85
N GLU A 296 8.27 25.75 -5.94
CA GLU A 296 8.73 24.36 -5.82
C GLU A 296 7.98 23.61 -4.71
N TYR A 297 7.75 22.32 -4.94
CA TYR A 297 7.28 21.39 -3.92
C TYR A 297 8.46 20.87 -3.07
N PRO A 298 8.21 20.42 -1.82
CA PRO A 298 9.22 19.70 -1.05
C PRO A 298 9.65 18.42 -1.78
N LEU A 299 10.81 17.89 -1.40
CA LEU A 299 11.19 16.52 -1.79
C LEU A 299 10.06 15.57 -1.38
N HIS A 300 9.56 14.80 -2.34
CA HIS A 300 8.41 13.91 -2.14
C HIS A 300 8.56 12.65 -3.01
N CYS A 301 7.71 11.66 -2.78
CA CYS A 301 7.55 10.49 -3.63
C CYS A 301 6.54 10.77 -4.74
N LYS A 302 6.80 10.29 -5.96
CA LYS A 302 5.80 10.27 -7.02
C LYS A 302 4.61 9.38 -6.64
N GLY A 303 3.40 9.84 -6.98
CA GLY A 303 2.14 9.23 -6.55
C GLY A 303 1.84 7.84 -7.08
N LEU A 304 2.55 7.40 -8.14
CA LEU A 304 2.36 6.10 -8.77
C LEU A 304 2.35 4.96 -7.74
N ALA A 305 3.42 4.86 -6.96
CA ALA A 305 3.54 3.89 -5.89
C ALA A 305 4.64 4.30 -4.91
N TYR A 306 4.43 4.00 -3.63
CA TYR A 306 5.47 4.08 -2.63
C TYR A 306 5.24 3.07 -1.51
N LEU A 307 6.33 2.50 -1.03
CA LEU A 307 6.37 1.64 0.15
C LEU A 307 6.78 2.48 1.35
N PHE A 308 6.19 2.27 2.52
CA PHE A 308 6.65 2.90 3.77
C PHE A 308 6.53 1.97 4.96
N SER A 309 7.31 2.26 6.00
CA SER A 309 7.32 1.48 7.23
C SER A 309 6.10 1.80 8.10
N ALA A 310 5.49 0.76 8.68
CA ALA A 310 4.22 0.90 9.39
C ALA A 310 4.30 1.78 10.66
N ASP A 311 5.49 2.01 11.21
CA ASP A 311 5.70 2.95 12.33
C ASP A 311 5.36 4.41 11.98
N LEU A 312 5.19 4.73 10.70
CA LEU A 312 4.73 6.04 10.22
C LEU A 312 3.20 6.21 10.20
N LEU A 313 2.40 5.14 10.29
CA LEU A 313 0.93 5.23 10.21
C LEU A 313 0.34 6.25 11.20
N GLY A 314 0.72 6.12 12.48
CA GLY A 314 0.27 7.03 13.54
C GLY A 314 0.81 8.47 13.34
N PRO A 315 2.13 8.67 13.26
CA PRO A 315 2.74 9.98 13.02
C PRO A 315 2.18 10.73 11.79
N LEU A 316 1.98 10.04 10.67
CA LEU A 316 1.40 10.64 9.45
C LEU A 316 -0.03 11.12 9.70
N HIS A 317 -0.88 10.24 10.22
CA HIS A 317 -2.28 10.56 10.50
C HIS A 317 -2.39 11.77 11.45
N LEU A 318 -1.64 11.75 12.55
CA LEU A 318 -1.70 12.81 13.56
C LEU A 318 -1.13 14.13 13.04
N CYS A 319 0.01 14.11 12.34
CA CYS A 319 0.65 15.35 11.91
C CYS A 319 -0.10 16.02 10.75
N ALA A 320 -0.72 15.23 9.87
CA ALA A 320 -1.53 15.73 8.76
C ALA A 320 -2.70 16.61 9.24
N GLN A 321 -3.31 16.30 10.38
CA GLN A 321 -4.43 17.06 10.96
C GLN A 321 -4.08 18.52 11.32
N TRP A 322 -2.79 18.87 11.39
CA TRP A 322 -2.33 20.21 11.78
C TRP A 322 -1.65 20.98 10.63
N ARG A 323 -1.64 20.44 9.42
CA ARG A 323 -1.09 21.08 8.22
C ARG A 323 -2.22 21.65 7.36
N ASN A 324 -1.90 22.67 6.57
CA ASN A 324 -2.83 23.19 5.56
C ASN A 324 -3.05 22.09 4.51
N TYR A 325 -4.31 21.71 4.33
CA TYR A 325 -4.75 20.76 3.32
C TYR A 325 -4.22 21.17 1.95
N PHE A 326 -3.62 20.19 1.28
CA PHE A 326 -3.25 20.29 -0.12
C PHE A 326 -3.71 19.03 -0.81
N TRP A 327 -4.32 19.16 -1.99
CA TRP A 327 -5.13 18.10 -2.58
C TRP A 327 -4.33 17.06 -3.36
N ILE A 328 -3.10 17.38 -3.76
CA ILE A 328 -2.18 16.45 -4.39
C ILE A 328 -1.51 15.63 -3.26
N ASP A 329 -1.92 14.38 -3.15
CA ASP A 329 -1.75 13.56 -1.95
C ASP A 329 -0.31 13.12 -1.72
N ASP A 330 0.42 12.78 -2.78
CA ASP A 330 1.81 12.36 -2.71
C ASP A 330 2.72 13.52 -2.27
N ILE A 331 2.52 14.73 -2.78
CA ILE A 331 3.20 15.95 -2.32
C ILE A 331 2.87 16.25 -0.86
N PHE A 332 1.59 16.19 -0.48
CA PHE A 332 1.16 16.50 0.87
C PHE A 332 1.66 15.46 1.89
N VAL A 333 1.34 14.17 1.68
CA VAL A 333 1.60 13.09 2.64
C VAL A 333 3.10 12.79 2.72
N THR A 334 3.79 12.64 1.60
CA THR A 334 5.20 12.19 1.61
C THR A 334 6.18 13.35 1.71
N GLY A 335 5.84 14.51 1.13
CA GLY A 335 6.67 15.71 1.22
C GLY A 335 6.38 16.54 2.46
N ALA A 336 5.23 17.23 2.46
CA ALA A 336 4.90 18.21 3.49
C ALA A 336 4.74 17.61 4.89
N VAL A 337 4.20 16.39 5.00
CA VAL A 337 4.02 15.69 6.28
C VAL A 337 5.20 14.78 6.58
N ALA A 338 5.48 13.74 5.77
CA ALA A 338 6.50 12.77 6.12
C ALA A 338 7.91 13.37 6.15
N HIS A 339 8.35 13.96 5.04
CA HIS A 339 9.72 14.44 4.92
C HIS A 339 9.98 15.70 5.75
N GLU A 340 9.23 16.78 5.50
CA GLU A 340 9.51 18.07 6.13
C GLU A 340 9.20 18.07 7.63
N CYS A 341 8.18 17.33 8.04
CA CYS A 341 7.62 17.46 9.37
C CYS A 341 8.06 16.34 10.31
N LEU A 342 7.97 15.09 9.83
CA LEU A 342 8.36 13.92 10.60
C LEU A 342 9.85 13.58 10.43
N GLY A 343 10.52 14.15 9.42
CA GLY A 343 11.91 13.81 9.10
C GLY A 343 12.04 12.37 8.61
N ALA A 344 11.01 11.83 7.95
CA ALA A 344 11.07 10.51 7.33
C ALA A 344 12.09 10.51 6.18
N ALA A 345 12.87 9.43 6.08
CA ALA A 345 13.80 9.25 4.97
C ALA A 345 13.02 8.90 3.70
N LEU A 346 13.30 9.61 2.61
CA LEU A 346 12.79 9.27 1.28
C LEU A 346 13.89 8.55 0.49
N LEU A 347 13.84 7.22 0.50
CA LEU A 347 14.79 6.37 -0.21
C LEU A 347 14.39 6.27 -1.68
N HIS A 348 15.27 6.69 -2.57
CA HIS A 348 15.06 6.57 -4.01
C HIS A 348 15.09 5.11 -4.44
N TRP A 349 14.25 4.77 -5.41
CA TRP A 349 14.24 3.44 -6.03
C TRP A 349 15.62 3.06 -6.55
N ALA A 350 16.08 1.87 -6.16
CA ALA A 350 17.33 1.31 -6.65
C ALA A 350 17.11 0.70 -8.03
N PRO A 351 18.11 0.78 -8.94
CA PRO A 351 18.03 0.12 -10.24
C PRO A 351 17.66 -1.36 -10.11
N GLY A 352 16.66 -1.80 -10.89
CA GLY A 352 16.18 -3.19 -10.85
C GLY A 352 15.23 -3.51 -9.69
N TRP A 353 14.82 -2.48 -8.95
CA TRP A 353 13.86 -2.50 -7.84
C TRP A 353 12.91 -1.30 -7.92
N ASP A 354 12.70 -0.81 -9.14
CA ASP A 354 12.10 0.47 -9.47
C ASP A 354 10.86 0.25 -10.36
N PHE A 355 10.64 1.21 -11.26
CA PHE A 355 9.51 1.27 -12.15
C PHE A 355 9.90 0.97 -13.60
N SER A 356 8.99 0.31 -14.32
CA SER A 356 9.10 0.15 -15.76
C SER A 356 7.76 0.44 -16.45
N TYR A 357 7.80 0.97 -17.66
CA TYR A 357 6.59 1.12 -18.47
C TYR A 357 6.17 -0.23 -19.05
N LEU A 358 4.96 -0.66 -18.72
CA LEU A 358 4.40 -1.86 -19.31
C LEU A 358 4.13 -1.61 -20.79
N ASN A 359 4.72 -2.42 -21.65
CA ASN A 359 4.52 -2.33 -23.09
C ASN A 359 4.49 -3.72 -23.72
N PRO A 360 3.89 -3.87 -24.92
CA PRO A 360 3.75 -5.16 -25.58
C PRO A 360 5.05 -5.89 -25.88
N SER A 361 6.18 -5.18 -25.96
CA SER A 361 7.50 -5.73 -26.29
C SER A 361 8.26 -6.30 -25.09
N LEU A 362 7.83 -6.01 -23.86
CA LEU A 362 8.44 -6.60 -22.67
C LEU A 362 8.20 -8.11 -22.64
N THR A 363 9.29 -8.87 -22.51
CA THR A 363 9.25 -10.34 -22.50
C THR A 363 10.21 -10.93 -21.47
N GLY A 364 9.89 -12.15 -21.03
CA GLY A 364 10.78 -12.98 -20.20
C GLY A 364 11.28 -12.28 -18.94
N LEU A 365 12.60 -12.35 -18.72
CA LEU A 365 13.29 -11.82 -17.55
C LEU A 365 13.09 -10.31 -17.33
N GLN A 366 12.81 -9.52 -18.37
CA GLN A 366 12.64 -8.07 -18.22
C GLN A 366 11.45 -7.72 -17.30
N LEU A 367 10.39 -8.53 -17.33
CA LEU A 367 9.22 -8.37 -16.46
C LEU A 367 9.50 -8.74 -14.99
N THR A 368 10.62 -9.40 -14.72
CA THR A 368 11.05 -9.75 -13.35
C THR A 368 11.96 -8.71 -12.72
N GLN A 369 12.44 -7.74 -13.51
CA GLN A 369 13.46 -6.77 -13.09
C GLN A 369 12.90 -5.45 -12.57
N ALA A 370 11.58 -5.26 -12.51
CA ALA A 370 10.96 -4.08 -11.90
C ALA A 370 9.92 -4.49 -10.86
N VAL A 371 9.68 -3.58 -9.91
CA VAL A 371 8.74 -3.78 -8.80
C VAL A 371 7.34 -3.32 -9.19
N VAL A 372 7.25 -2.20 -9.91
CA VAL A 372 5.98 -1.65 -10.37
C VAL A 372 6.01 -1.37 -11.86
N PHE A 373 4.86 -1.59 -12.49
CA PHE A 373 4.65 -1.30 -13.88
C PHE A 373 3.39 -0.45 -14.06
N ASN A 374 3.44 0.55 -14.94
CA ASN A 374 2.28 1.30 -15.39
C ASN A 374 2.28 1.38 -16.91
N GLU A 375 1.09 1.48 -17.48
CA GLU A 375 0.89 1.71 -18.91
C GLU A 375 0.94 3.22 -19.21
N PHE A 376 1.39 3.57 -20.42
CA PHE A 376 1.72 4.97 -20.78
C PHE A 376 0.56 5.97 -20.58
N ASP A 377 -0.69 5.53 -20.74
CA ASP A 377 -1.88 6.39 -20.64
C ASP A 377 -2.63 6.26 -19.29
N SER A 378 -2.04 5.60 -18.29
CA SER A 378 -2.70 5.36 -16.98
C SER A 378 -4.02 4.57 -17.08
N GLU A 379 -4.19 3.84 -18.19
CA GLU A 379 -5.30 2.94 -18.44
C GLU A 379 -4.74 1.54 -18.70
N PRO A 380 -5.01 0.56 -17.81
CA PRO A 380 -4.47 -0.77 -17.97
C PRO A 380 -5.17 -1.49 -19.13
N VAL A 381 -4.40 -1.99 -20.09
CA VAL A 381 -4.82 -2.93 -21.12
C VAL A 381 -4.89 -4.31 -20.46
N PRO A 382 -6.10 -4.86 -20.20
CA PRO A 382 -6.24 -6.03 -19.34
C PRO A 382 -5.49 -7.26 -19.87
N ALA A 383 -5.45 -7.45 -21.19
CA ALA A 383 -4.72 -8.55 -21.82
C ALA A 383 -3.21 -8.44 -21.60
N LEU A 384 -2.66 -7.22 -21.67
CA LEU A 384 -1.24 -6.96 -21.45
C LEU A 384 -0.87 -7.18 -19.97
N THR A 385 -1.66 -6.63 -19.06
CA THR A 385 -1.49 -6.81 -17.61
C THR A 385 -1.56 -8.30 -17.22
N VAL A 386 -2.53 -9.06 -17.74
CA VAL A 386 -2.65 -10.51 -17.46
C VAL A 386 -1.45 -11.29 -18.00
N ARG A 387 -1.04 -11.03 -19.25
CA ARG A 387 0.11 -11.69 -19.87
C ARG A 387 1.40 -11.41 -19.10
N ALA A 388 1.60 -10.15 -18.69
CA ALA A 388 2.75 -9.75 -17.90
C ALA A 388 2.76 -10.45 -16.54
N TRP A 389 1.61 -10.48 -15.86
CA TRP A 389 1.46 -11.18 -14.58
C TRP A 389 1.72 -12.69 -14.68
N GLN A 390 1.18 -13.35 -15.71
CA GLN A 390 1.46 -14.77 -15.98
C GLN A 390 2.95 -15.03 -16.21
N THR A 391 3.65 -14.10 -16.87
CA THR A 391 5.10 -14.19 -17.07
C THR A 391 5.83 -14.06 -15.74
N ILE A 392 5.46 -13.08 -14.90
CA ILE A 392 6.04 -12.92 -13.55
C ILE A 392 5.86 -14.21 -12.73
N LEU A 393 4.66 -14.79 -12.73
CA LEU A 393 4.36 -16.05 -12.04
C LEU A 393 5.20 -17.22 -12.54
N TYR A 394 5.53 -17.27 -13.83
CA TYR A 394 6.33 -18.36 -14.39
C TYR A 394 7.80 -18.30 -13.93
N TYR A 395 8.33 -17.11 -13.65
CA TYR A 395 9.73 -16.89 -13.29
C TYR A 395 9.98 -16.66 -11.79
N SER A 396 8.93 -16.58 -10.96
CA SER A 396 9.01 -16.37 -9.51
C SER A 396 8.75 -17.67 -8.75
#